data_AF-A0A8R2AH25-F1
#
_entry.id   AF-A0A8R2AH25-F1
#
_cell.length_a   1.000
_cell.length_b   1.000
_cell.length_c   1.000
_cell.angle_alpha   90.00
_cell.angle_beta   90.00
_cell.angle_gamma   90.00
#
_symmetry.space_group_name_H-M   'P 1'
#
loop_
_entity.id
_entity.type
_entity.pdbx_description
1 polymer ?
#
loop_
_entity_poly.entity_id
_entity_poly.type
_entity_poly.pdbx_seq_one_letter_code
_entity_poly.pdbx_strand_id
1 'polypeptide(L)'
;MFRWNSYYDAMKCILENIEKIEDVCNDLQLTTISGPREISFLQEYCNVTKPISRALDILQGDKNVSLGYLLPTINAVHKSLNDMKNIVFCRPLIIALKRGLNKRFTRYMESNMWLPV
;
A
#
# COMPACT_ATOMS: atom_id res chain seq x y z
N MET A 1 -5.14 -13.44 9.49
CA MET A 1 -5.43 -12.01 9.22
C MET A 1 -4.09 -11.31 9.01
N PHE A 2 -3.79 -10.87 7.78
CA PHE A 2 -2.50 -10.26 7.51
C PHE A 2 -2.53 -8.77 7.83
N ARG A 3 -1.54 -8.37 8.63
CA ARG A 3 -1.41 -7.08 9.28
C ARG A 3 -1.52 -5.88 8.31
N TRP A 4 -1.08 -6.01 7.07
CA TRP A 4 -0.96 -4.89 6.13
C TRP A 4 -2.30 -4.45 5.52
N ASN A 5 -3.17 -5.39 5.12
CA ASN A 5 -4.48 -5.05 4.56
C ASN A 5 -5.35 -4.42 5.66
N SER A 6 -5.32 -5.00 6.86
CA SER A 6 -6.02 -4.44 8.02
C SER A 6 -5.55 -3.01 8.36
N TYR A 7 -4.24 -2.71 8.26
CA TYR A 7 -3.75 -1.34 8.45
C TYR A 7 -4.21 -0.39 7.34
N TYR A 8 -4.18 -0.83 6.09
CA TYR A 8 -4.69 -0.05 4.96
C TYR A 8 -6.18 0.27 5.13
N ASP A 9 -6.99 -0.74 5.43
CA ASP A 9 -8.44 -0.58 5.61
C ASP A 9 -8.76 0.33 6.79
N ALA A 10 -8.03 0.23 7.90
CA ALA A 10 -8.19 1.12 9.04
C ALA A 10 -7.86 2.57 8.69
N MET A 11 -6.72 2.82 8.04
CA MET A 11 -6.33 4.18 7.63
C MET A 11 -7.28 4.77 6.60
N LYS A 12 -7.77 3.95 5.67
CA LYS A 12 -8.79 4.34 4.70
C LYS A 12 -10.12 4.69 5.39
N CYS A 13 -10.55 3.89 6.35
CA CYS A 13 -11.77 4.15 7.12
C CYS A 13 -11.70 5.49 7.88
N ILE A 14 -10.55 5.77 8.52
CA ILE A 14 -10.31 7.06 9.18
C ILE A 14 -10.42 8.21 8.18
N LEU A 15 -9.78 8.08 7.02
CA LEU A 15 -9.81 9.12 5.98
C LEU A 15 -11.21 9.37 5.41
N GLU A 16 -12.00 8.31 5.21
CA GLU A 16 -13.39 8.40 4.73
C GLU A 16 -14.34 9.03 5.75
N ASN A 17 -13.98 9.01 7.03
CA ASN A 17 -14.81 9.51 8.13
C ASN A 17 -14.14 10.65 8.90
N ILE A 18 -13.21 11.40 8.26
CA ILE A 18 -12.34 12.35 8.95
C ILE A 18 -13.11 13.41 9.77
N GLU A 19 -14.26 13.87 9.26
CA GLU A 19 -15.14 14.83 9.94
C GLU A 19 -15.63 14.28 11.29
N LYS A 20 -16.07 13.01 11.31
CA LYS A 20 -16.55 12.35 12.53
C LYS A 20 -15.41 11.98 13.47
N ILE A 21 -14.23 11.69 12.91
CA ILE A 21 -13.03 11.40 13.70
C ILE A 21 -12.61 12.63 14.49
N GLU A 22 -12.82 13.83 13.97
CA GLU A 22 -12.57 15.07 14.71
C GLU A 22 -13.42 15.16 15.98
N ASP A 23 -14.74 14.94 15.84
CA ASP A 23 -15.68 14.93 16.96
C ASP A 23 -15.28 13.88 18.00
N VAL A 24 -14.95 12.66 17.56
CA VAL A 24 -14.51 11.58 18.44
C VAL A 24 -13.19 11.92 19.15
N CYS A 25 -12.23 12.52 18.45
CA CYS A 25 -10.99 12.97 19.07
C CYS A 25 -11.25 14.03 20.14
N ASN A 26 -12.14 14.98 19.89
CA ASN A 26 -12.51 16.02 20.84
C ASN A 26 -13.19 15.42 22.09
N ASP A 27 -14.15 14.52 21.90
CA ASP A 27 -14.86 13.83 22.99
C ASP A 27 -13.90 13.00 23.86
N LEU A 28 -12.91 12.37 23.24
CA LEU A 28 -11.89 11.56 23.91
C LEU A 28 -10.70 12.38 24.42
N GLN A 29 -10.70 13.70 24.26
CA GLN A 29 -9.60 14.60 24.63
C GLN A 29 -8.26 14.21 23.97
N LEU A 30 -8.31 13.75 22.73
CA LEU A 30 -7.16 13.38 21.91
C LEU A 30 -6.82 14.51 20.92
N THR A 31 -5.55 14.55 20.52
CA THR A 31 -5.11 15.45 19.45
C THR A 31 -5.83 15.10 18.14
N THR A 32 -6.43 16.10 17.49
CA THR A 32 -7.11 15.93 16.21
C THR A 32 -6.11 15.75 15.07
N ILE A 33 -6.55 15.03 14.03
CA ILE A 33 -5.76 14.75 12.81
C ILE A 33 -6.44 15.33 11.55
N SER A 34 -7.36 16.28 11.74
CA SER A 34 -8.20 16.87 10.68
C SER A 34 -7.57 18.08 9.99
N GLY A 35 -6.32 18.41 10.31
CA GLY A 35 -5.62 19.50 9.64
C GLY A 35 -5.35 19.19 8.16
N PRO A 36 -5.26 20.21 7.28
CA PRO A 36 -5.06 20.00 5.84
C PRO A 36 -3.80 19.19 5.50
N ARG A 37 -2.75 19.32 6.33
CA ARG A 37 -1.48 18.60 6.16
C ARG A 37 -1.65 17.11 6.49
N GLU A 38 -2.28 16.82 7.61
CA GLU A 38 -2.54 15.45 8.10
C GLU A 38 -3.44 14.71 7.13
N ILE A 39 -4.50 15.37 6.65
CA ILE A 39 -5.40 14.81 5.62
C ILE A 39 -4.64 14.51 4.33
N SER A 40 -3.83 15.47 3.85
CA SER A 40 -3.02 15.27 2.63
C SER A 40 -2.04 14.11 2.80
N PHE A 41 -1.42 13.98 3.98
CA PHE A 41 -0.57 12.85 4.32
C PHE A 41 -1.34 11.52 4.29
N LEU A 42 -2.51 11.44 4.92
CA LEU A 42 -3.32 10.22 4.98
C LEU A 42 -3.80 9.78 3.58
N GLN A 43 -4.19 10.74 2.74
CA GLN A 43 -4.52 10.49 1.34
C GLN A 43 -3.33 9.89 0.59
N GLU A 44 -2.15 10.49 0.75
CA GLU A 44 -0.93 10.02 0.11
C GLU A 44 -0.52 8.64 0.61
N TYR A 45 -0.60 8.40 1.93
CA TYR A 45 -0.33 7.11 2.56
C TYR A 45 -1.24 6.01 1.99
N CYS A 46 -2.55 6.27 1.95
CA CYS A 46 -3.52 5.32 1.41
C CYS A 46 -3.24 5.04 -0.08
N ASN A 47 -2.89 6.06 -0.86
CA ASN A 47 -2.53 5.88 -2.26
C ASN A 47 -1.29 4.99 -2.44
N VAL A 48 -0.24 5.23 -1.65
CA VAL A 48 1.02 4.47 -1.71
C VAL A 48 0.86 3.01 -1.26
N THR A 49 0.02 2.75 -0.26
CA THR A 49 -0.16 1.40 0.32
C THR A 49 -1.21 0.56 -0.41
N LYS A 50 -2.17 1.19 -1.09
CA LYS A 50 -3.22 0.52 -1.90
C LYS A 50 -2.71 -0.55 -2.87
N PRO A 51 -1.68 -0.32 -3.72
CA PRO A 51 -1.20 -1.36 -4.63
C PRO A 51 -0.68 -2.60 -3.88
N ILE A 52 -0.09 -2.42 -2.70
CA ILE A 52 0.37 -3.53 -1.86
C ILE A 52 -0.82 -4.29 -1.28
N SER A 53 -1.82 -3.60 -0.74
CA SER A 53 -3.02 -4.24 -0.19
C SER A 53 -3.71 -5.10 -1.25
N ARG A 54 -3.91 -4.56 -2.46
CA ARG A 54 -4.50 -5.29 -3.59
C ARG A 54 -3.67 -6.49 -4.02
N ALA A 55 -2.35 -6.35 -4.07
CA ALA A 55 -1.47 -7.47 -4.38
C ALA A 55 -1.58 -8.59 -3.34
N LEU A 56 -1.68 -8.24 -2.06
CA LEU A 56 -1.90 -9.20 -1.00
C LEU A 56 -3.27 -9.87 -1.14
N ASP A 57 -4.33 -9.13 -1.44
CA ASP A 57 -5.67 -9.69 -1.68
C ASP A 57 -5.67 -10.69 -2.85
N ILE A 58 -5.00 -10.38 -3.96
CA ILE A 58 -4.89 -11.29 -5.12
C ILE A 58 -4.13 -12.56 -4.73
N LEU A 59 -2.98 -12.41 -4.09
CA LEU A 59 -2.11 -13.54 -3.75
C LEU A 59 -2.66 -14.41 -2.61
N GLN A 60 -3.62 -13.91 -1.83
CA GLN A 60 -4.22 -14.61 -0.69
C GLN A 60 -5.64 -15.09 -0.96
N GLY A 61 -6.37 -14.45 -1.87
CA GLY A 61 -7.78 -14.71 -2.13
C GLY A 61 -8.03 -15.94 -3.02
N ASP A 62 -7.09 -16.31 -3.87
CA ASP A 62 -7.27 -17.46 -4.74
C ASP A 62 -6.76 -18.75 -4.08
N LYS A 63 -7.64 -19.75 -3.91
CA LYS A 63 -7.23 -21.07 -3.39
C LYS A 63 -6.26 -21.80 -4.34
N ASN A 64 -6.16 -21.31 -5.58
CA ASN A 64 -5.30 -21.80 -6.66
C ASN A 64 -4.33 -20.73 -7.17
N VAL A 65 -3.84 -19.79 -6.32
CA VAL A 65 -2.74 -18.91 -6.73
C VAL A 65 -1.51 -19.76 -7.01
N SER A 66 -1.33 -20.15 -8.27
CA SER A 66 -0.08 -20.70 -8.75
C SER A 66 0.98 -19.59 -8.72
N LEU A 67 2.26 -19.99 -8.69
CA LEU A 67 3.39 -19.07 -8.81
C LEU A 67 3.29 -18.17 -10.07
N GLY A 68 2.47 -18.55 -11.05
CA GLY A 68 2.18 -17.79 -12.26
C GLY A 68 1.52 -16.41 -12.03
N TYR A 69 0.83 -16.19 -10.91
CA TYR A 69 0.28 -14.88 -10.57
C TYR A 69 1.25 -14.01 -9.75
N LEU A 70 2.26 -14.62 -9.12
CA LEU A 70 3.19 -13.90 -8.24
C LEU A 70 3.94 -12.79 -8.98
N LEU A 71 4.60 -13.14 -10.09
CA LEU A 71 5.38 -12.19 -10.88
C LEU A 71 4.55 -11.06 -11.51
N PRO A 72 3.43 -11.32 -12.21
CA PRO A 72 2.63 -10.23 -12.77
C PRO A 72 2.07 -9.32 -11.68
N THR A 73 1.67 -9.86 -10.53
CA THR A 73 1.19 -9.04 -9.40
C THR A 73 2.30 -8.16 -8.83
N ILE A 74 3.51 -8.69 -8.60
CA ILE A 74 4.62 -7.89 -8.09
C ILE A 74 5.05 -6.83 -9.11
N ASN A 75 5.10 -7.17 -10.40
CA ASN A 75 5.42 -6.21 -11.46
C ASN A 75 4.39 -5.07 -11.53
N ALA A 76 3.09 -5.38 -11.37
CA ALA A 76 2.05 -4.36 -11.29
C ALA A 76 2.24 -3.41 -10.11
N VAL A 77 2.65 -3.94 -8.95
CA VAL A 77 2.98 -3.10 -7.78
C VAL A 77 4.18 -2.19 -8.06
N HIS A 78 5.27 -2.71 -8.62
CA HIS A 78 6.43 -1.90 -8.97
C HIS A 78 6.08 -0.78 -9.95
N LYS A 79 5.31 -1.12 -11.00
CA LYS A 79 4.83 -0.13 -11.96
C LYS A 79 4.00 0.95 -11.27
N SER A 80 3.03 0.56 -10.45
CA SER A 80 2.19 1.51 -9.70
C SER A 80 3.02 2.42 -8.80
N LEU A 81 4.02 1.90 -8.07
CA LEU A 81 4.90 2.70 -7.21
C LEU A 81 5.84 3.62 -7.99
N ASN A 82 6.25 3.24 -9.21
CA ASN A 82 7.12 4.04 -10.07
C ASN A 82 6.35 5.17 -10.78
N ASP A 83 5.08 4.92 -11.14
CA ASP A 83 4.23 5.88 -11.85
C ASP A 83 3.66 6.96 -10.92
N MET A 84 3.79 6.80 -9.60
CA MET A 84 3.38 7.79 -8.60
C MET A 84 4.20 9.08 -8.70
N LYS A 85 3.55 10.15 -9.17
CA LYS A 85 4.09 11.52 -9.21
C LYS A 85 3.48 12.36 -8.10
N ASN A 86 4.09 13.51 -7.82
CA ASN A 86 3.57 14.51 -6.86
C ASN A 86 3.41 14.01 -5.41
N ILE A 87 4.28 13.09 -5.00
CA ILE A 87 4.37 12.55 -3.65
C ILE A 87 5.15 13.56 -2.79
N VAL A 88 4.53 14.12 -1.76
CA VAL A 88 5.09 15.16 -0.89
C VAL A 88 5.62 14.54 0.40
N PHE A 89 4.84 13.65 1.03
CA PHE A 89 5.15 13.13 2.37
C PHE A 89 5.68 11.70 2.36
N CYS A 90 5.16 10.84 1.49
CA CYS A 90 5.35 9.39 1.50
C CYS A 90 6.48 8.91 0.56
N ARG A 91 7.37 9.81 0.08
CA ARG A 91 8.54 9.41 -0.72
C ARG A 91 9.41 8.36 0.00
N PRO A 92 9.73 8.50 1.30
CA PRO A 92 10.50 7.48 2.01
C PRO A 92 9.77 6.13 2.05
N LEU A 93 8.44 6.14 2.16
CA LEU A 93 7.62 4.93 2.16
C LEU A 93 7.68 4.21 0.81
N ILE A 94 7.56 4.94 -0.30
CA ILE A 94 7.70 4.35 -1.65
C ILE A 94 9.08 3.69 -1.81
N ILE A 95 10.15 4.37 -1.37
CA ILE A 95 11.51 3.82 -1.44
C ILE A 95 11.63 2.55 -0.58
N ALA A 96 11.10 2.57 0.64
CA ALA A 96 11.12 1.42 1.55
C ALA A 96 10.33 0.24 0.98
N LEU A 97 9.15 0.47 0.42
CA LEU A 97 8.33 -0.56 -0.23
C LEU A 97 9.04 -1.18 -1.42
N LYS A 98 9.59 -0.35 -2.33
CA LYS A 98 10.37 -0.83 -3.48
C LYS A 98 11.58 -1.67 -3.04
N ARG A 99 12.33 -1.18 -2.04
CA ARG A 99 13.49 -1.91 -1.49
C ARG A 99 13.08 -3.24 -0.86
N GLY A 100 11.97 -3.25 -0.11
CA GLY A 100 11.43 -4.46 0.52
C GLY A 100 10.99 -5.50 -0.51
N LEU A 101 10.28 -5.08 -1.55
CA LEU A 101 9.85 -5.94 -2.66
C LEU A 101 11.05 -6.54 -3.38
N ASN A 102 12.01 -5.71 -3.79
CA ASN A 102 13.24 -6.19 -4.43
C ASN A 102 13.96 -7.18 -3.51
N LYS A 103 14.28 -6.79 -2.28
CA LYS A 103 15.00 -7.67 -1.33
C LYS A 103 14.33 -9.04 -1.18
N ARG A 104 13.00 -9.10 -1.18
CA ARG A 104 12.25 -10.35 -0.99
C ARG A 104 12.10 -11.17 -2.26
N PHE A 105 11.95 -10.52 -3.42
CA PHE A 105 11.54 -11.17 -4.65
C PHE A 105 12.56 -11.12 -5.80
N THR A 106 13.72 -10.48 -5.62
CA THR A 106 14.79 -10.38 -6.63
C THR A 106 15.11 -11.73 -7.28
N ARG A 107 15.26 -12.80 -6.48
CA ARG A 107 15.56 -14.14 -7.01
C ARG A 107 14.49 -14.70 -7.96
N TYR A 108 13.22 -14.38 -7.71
CA TYR A 108 12.11 -14.80 -8.57
C TYR A 108 12.04 -13.95 -9.84
N MET A 109 12.44 -12.67 -9.77
CA MET A 109 12.50 -11.79 -10.93
C MET A 109 13.66 -12.11 -11.87
N GLU A 110 14.83 -12.48 -11.32
CA GLU A 110 16.02 -12.84 -12.11
C GLU A 110 15.85 -14.22 -12.78
N SER A 111 15.17 -15.16 -12.13
CA SER A 111 14.95 -16.51 -12.65
C SER A 111 14.00 -16.58 -13.86
N ASN A 112 13.20 -15.55 -14.12
CA ASN A 112 12.25 -15.50 -15.24
C ASN A 112 12.72 -14.65 -16.43
N MET A 113 14.00 -14.25 -16.45
CA MET A 113 14.61 -13.57 -17.62
C MET A 113 14.94 -14.53 -18.78
N TRP A 114 14.53 -15.81 -18.70
CA TRP A 114 14.78 -16.84 -19.72
C TRP A 114 13.57 -17.75 -19.93
N LEU A 115 12.44 -17.21 -20.38
CA LEU A 115 11.55 -17.96 -21.28
C LEU A 115 11.05 -16.98 -22.35
N PRO A 116 11.67 -16.97 -23.55
CA PRO A 116 11.12 -16.24 -24.67
C PRO A 116 9.78 -16.87 -25.04
N VAL A 117 8.74 -16.04 -25.13
CA VAL A 117 7.55 -16.34 -25.92
C VAL A 117 7.91 -16.16 -27.38
#